data_AF-A0A8T5U575-F1
#
_entry.id   AF-A0A8T5U575-F1
#
_cell.length_a   1.000
_cell.length_b   1.000
_cell.length_c   1.000
_cell.angle_alpha   90.00
_cell.angle_beta   90.00
_cell.angle_gamma   90.00
#
_symmetry.space_group_name_H-M   'P 1'
#
loop_
_entity.id
_entity.type
_entity.pdbx_description
1 polymer ?
#
loop_
_entity_poly.entity_id
_entity_poly.type
_entity_poly.pdbx_seq_one_letter_code
_entity_poly.pdbx_strand_id
1 'polypeptide(L)'
;MNTEIDNPDVKKIYYIKNKEKIIKQFNSLIKVAKKVVLPKYGQLDVDLIEKQARIELENILSRLPYVGGDKAPFTPLMIQSAETIALYKVIKPLNLSEREIGKLIYEIAESYAQSISPVRKWLYRKALFSKKMKNYWKEWLKESQERKYPENWIGNFIEGDGKTFDYGFNFTECGWMKLIHNEGAEVIAPYACLCDYARMQAIGVGFKRTKTIATGADICDFRFIRNYQTPRGWPPENLEENKPLI
;
A
#
# COMPACT_ATOMS: atom_id res chain seq x y z
N MET A 1 21.05 -13.16 -19.38
CA MET A 1 20.58 -12.19 -20.39
C MET A 1 19.06 -12.22 -20.42
N ASN A 2 18.38 -11.25 -19.81
CA ASN A 2 16.94 -11.03 -19.96
C ASN A 2 16.74 -9.65 -20.57
N THR A 3 16.95 -9.56 -21.87
CA THR A 3 16.91 -8.32 -22.66
C THR A 3 15.48 -7.76 -22.86
N GLU A 4 14.43 -8.47 -22.40
CA GLU A 4 13.04 -8.01 -22.51
C GLU A 4 12.60 -7.06 -21.38
N ILE A 5 13.28 -7.07 -20.22
CA ILE A 5 12.82 -6.37 -19.01
C ILE A 5 13.24 -4.89 -18.99
N ASP A 6 14.33 -4.59 -19.69
CA ASP A 6 14.81 -3.22 -19.86
C ASP A 6 14.15 -2.49 -21.03
N ASN A 7 13.24 -3.14 -21.77
CA ASN A 7 12.48 -2.48 -22.80
C ASN A 7 11.46 -1.50 -22.17
N PRO A 8 11.61 -0.17 -22.37
CA PRO A 8 10.67 0.84 -21.87
C PRO A 8 9.23 0.60 -22.35
N ASP A 9 9.07 -0.04 -23.51
CA ASP A 9 7.78 -0.35 -24.10
C ASP A 9 7.02 -1.39 -23.28
N VAL A 10 7.68 -2.44 -22.77
CA VAL A 10 7.03 -3.48 -21.95
C VAL A 10 6.47 -2.89 -20.65
N LYS A 11 7.20 -1.95 -20.04
CA LYS A 11 6.83 -1.28 -18.79
C LYS A 11 5.54 -0.45 -18.95
N LYS A 12 5.46 0.32 -20.03
CA LYS A 12 4.31 1.16 -20.37
C LYS A 12 3.12 0.32 -20.83
N ILE A 13 3.35 -0.77 -21.57
CA ILE A 13 2.31 -1.62 -22.14
C ILE A 13 1.43 -2.27 -21.06
N TYR A 14 1.99 -2.78 -19.94
CA TYR A 14 1.16 -3.49 -18.96
C TYR A 14 0.11 -2.58 -18.31
N TYR A 15 0.51 -1.43 -17.77
CA TYR A 15 -0.43 -0.54 -17.09
C TYR A 15 -1.40 0.15 -18.05
N ILE A 16 -0.94 0.51 -19.26
CA ILE A 16 -1.83 1.04 -20.30
C ILE A 16 -2.86 -0.02 -20.74
N LYS A 17 -2.43 -1.25 -20.99
CA LYS A 17 -3.34 -2.36 -21.37
C LYS A 17 -4.37 -2.65 -20.27
N ASN A 18 -4.00 -2.45 -19.01
CA ASN A 18 -4.89 -2.65 -17.86
C ASN A 18 -5.56 -1.35 -17.38
N LYS A 19 -5.43 -0.23 -18.10
CA LYS A 19 -5.87 1.10 -17.65
C LYS A 19 -7.35 1.10 -17.26
N GLU A 20 -8.22 0.52 -18.08
CA GLU A 20 -9.67 0.49 -17.78
C GLU A 20 -9.98 -0.20 -16.45
N LYS A 21 -9.31 -1.33 -16.17
CA LYS A 21 -9.45 -2.07 -14.91
C LYS A 21 -8.94 -1.25 -13.73
N ILE A 22 -7.79 -0.60 -13.89
CA ILE A 22 -7.19 0.27 -12.86
C ILE A 22 -8.12 1.45 -12.55
N ILE A 23 -8.61 2.14 -13.58
CA ILE A 23 -9.54 3.26 -13.41
C ILE A 23 -10.85 2.81 -12.74
N LYS A 24 -11.36 1.62 -13.07
CA LYS A 24 -12.56 1.07 -12.39
C LYS A 24 -12.31 0.81 -10.89
N GLN A 25 -11.13 0.32 -10.54
CA GLN A 25 -10.71 0.17 -9.14
C GLN A 25 -10.62 1.54 -8.46
N PHE A 26 -9.96 2.51 -9.10
CA PHE A 26 -9.84 3.87 -8.59
C PHE A 26 -11.20 4.54 -8.37
N ASN A 27 -12.15 4.38 -9.30
CA ASN A 27 -13.52 4.91 -9.12
C ASN A 27 -14.22 4.32 -7.89
N SER A 28 -13.91 3.05 -7.55
CA SER A 28 -14.45 2.42 -6.35
C SER A 28 -13.83 3.01 -5.07
N LEU A 29 -12.53 3.33 -5.11
CA LEU A 29 -11.86 4.07 -4.04
C LEU A 29 -12.46 5.48 -3.90
N ILE A 30 -12.62 6.22 -4.99
CA ILE A 30 -13.23 7.55 -5.00
C ILE A 30 -14.65 7.53 -4.42
N LYS A 31 -15.48 6.55 -4.77
CA LYS A 31 -16.83 6.41 -4.22
C LYS A 31 -16.82 6.30 -2.69
N VAL A 32 -15.82 5.62 -2.13
CA VAL A 32 -15.64 5.53 -0.68
C VAL A 32 -15.05 6.82 -0.11
N ALA A 33 -14.02 7.37 -0.75
CA ALA A 33 -13.40 8.63 -0.36
C ALA A 33 -14.42 9.78 -0.28
N LYS A 34 -15.35 9.87 -1.23
CA LYS A 34 -16.45 10.84 -1.21
C LYS A 34 -17.24 10.81 0.09
N LYS A 35 -17.50 9.63 0.68
CA LYS A 35 -18.22 9.53 1.96
C LYS A 35 -17.44 10.10 3.14
N VAL A 36 -16.11 10.10 3.06
CA VAL A 36 -15.20 10.60 4.10
C VAL A 36 -14.93 12.10 3.91
N VAL A 37 -14.81 12.54 2.66
CA VAL A 37 -14.40 13.90 2.28
C VAL A 37 -15.60 14.85 2.25
N LEU A 38 -16.76 14.44 1.72
CA LEU A 38 -17.94 15.32 1.55
C LEU A 38 -18.46 15.97 2.84
N PRO A 39 -18.45 15.32 4.02
CA PRO A 39 -18.85 15.99 5.26
C PRO A 39 -17.88 17.10 5.71
N LYS A 40 -16.64 17.09 5.18
CA LYS A 40 -15.56 18.02 5.57
C LYS A 40 -15.31 19.09 4.52
N TYR A 41 -15.58 18.79 3.25
CA TYR A 41 -15.31 19.63 2.09
C TYR A 41 -16.56 19.68 1.23
N GLY A 42 -16.87 20.85 0.64
CA GLY A 42 -18.09 21.03 -0.13
C GLY A 42 -18.17 20.13 -1.36
N GLN A 43 -19.38 19.96 -1.91
CA GLN A 43 -19.60 19.13 -3.10
C GLN A 43 -18.73 19.56 -4.29
N LEU A 44 -18.55 20.88 -4.48
CA LEU A 44 -17.71 21.43 -5.56
C LEU A 44 -16.24 21.01 -5.42
N ASP A 45 -15.70 21.04 -4.20
CA ASP A 45 -14.31 20.62 -3.93
C ASP A 45 -14.14 19.13 -4.21
N VAL A 46 -15.11 18.31 -3.77
CA VAL A 46 -15.09 16.86 -3.96
C VAL A 46 -15.10 16.48 -5.45
N ASP A 47 -15.94 17.14 -6.25
CA ASP A 47 -16.03 16.85 -7.69
C ASP A 47 -14.77 17.31 -8.44
N LEU A 48 -14.18 18.45 -8.03
CA LEU A 48 -12.89 18.89 -8.56
C LEU A 48 -11.76 17.92 -8.21
N ILE A 49 -11.69 17.48 -6.94
CA ILE A 49 -10.69 16.52 -6.46
C ILE A 49 -10.78 15.22 -7.24
N GLU A 50 -11.99 14.67 -7.43
CA GLU A 50 -12.17 13.44 -8.21
C GLU A 50 -11.65 13.60 -9.64
N LYS A 51 -12.06 14.67 -10.33
CA LYS A 51 -11.67 14.91 -11.73
C LYS A 51 -10.15 15.05 -11.86
N GLN A 52 -9.53 15.85 -11.00
CA GLN A 52 -8.10 16.09 -11.03
C GLN A 52 -7.30 14.83 -10.63
N ALA A 53 -7.75 14.08 -9.62
CA ALA A 53 -7.05 12.88 -9.18
C ALA A 53 -7.09 11.78 -10.25
N ARG A 54 -8.18 11.70 -11.04
CA ARG A 54 -8.24 10.81 -12.20
C ARG A 54 -7.21 11.18 -13.26
N ILE A 55 -7.08 12.47 -13.60
CA ILE A 55 -6.09 12.95 -14.56
C ILE A 55 -4.67 12.66 -14.04
N GLU A 56 -4.40 12.95 -12.78
CA GLU A 56 -3.08 12.71 -12.20
C GLU A 56 -2.74 11.22 -12.13
N LEU A 57 -3.70 10.35 -11.82
CA LEU A 57 -3.50 8.90 -11.88
C LEU A 57 -3.11 8.46 -13.30
N GLU A 58 -3.82 8.92 -14.34
CA GLU A 58 -3.47 8.59 -15.72
C GLU A 58 -2.06 9.04 -16.10
N ASN A 59 -1.63 10.21 -15.62
CA ASN A 59 -0.27 10.70 -15.80
C ASN A 59 0.75 9.80 -15.10
N ILE A 60 0.50 9.40 -13.84
CA ILE A 60 1.37 8.50 -13.08
C ILE A 60 1.44 7.13 -13.74
N LEU A 61 0.34 6.57 -14.25
CA LEU A 61 0.32 5.25 -14.88
C LEU A 61 1.30 5.13 -16.06
N SER A 62 1.57 6.23 -16.77
CA SER A 62 2.52 6.24 -17.90
C SER A 62 3.99 6.08 -17.46
N ARG A 63 4.29 6.38 -16.19
CA ARG A 63 5.63 6.35 -15.58
C ARG A 63 5.73 5.36 -14.41
N LEU A 64 4.65 4.63 -14.12
CA LEU A 64 4.60 3.66 -13.03
C LEU A 64 5.55 2.50 -13.33
N PRO A 65 6.43 2.11 -12.40
CA PRO A 65 7.45 1.14 -12.70
C PRO A 65 6.86 -0.27 -12.73
N TYR A 66 7.33 -1.07 -13.69
CA TYR A 66 6.90 -2.46 -13.81
C TYR A 66 7.54 -3.33 -12.74
N VAL A 67 6.71 -3.99 -11.94
CA VAL A 67 7.13 -4.86 -10.82
C VAL A 67 6.74 -6.33 -10.99
N GLY A 68 6.53 -6.77 -12.23
CA GLY A 68 6.25 -8.18 -12.56
C GLY A 68 4.80 -8.53 -12.92
N GLY A 69 3.92 -7.52 -13.06
CA GLY A 69 2.56 -7.68 -13.59
C GLY A 69 1.71 -8.67 -12.78
N ASP A 70 0.89 -9.47 -13.47
CA ASP A 70 -0.07 -10.39 -12.82
C ASP A 70 0.57 -11.49 -11.97
N LYS A 71 1.85 -11.80 -12.19
CA LYS A 71 2.58 -12.83 -11.44
C LYS A 71 3.13 -12.30 -10.10
N ALA A 72 3.27 -10.99 -9.95
CA ALA A 72 3.86 -10.38 -8.76
C ALA A 72 2.79 -9.93 -7.75
N PRO A 73 2.93 -10.28 -6.46
CA PRO A 73 1.94 -9.99 -5.43
C PRO A 73 1.83 -8.49 -5.11
N PHE A 74 2.87 -7.71 -5.41
CA PHE A 74 2.90 -6.27 -5.16
C PHE A 74 2.56 -5.38 -6.35
N THR A 75 2.23 -5.93 -7.53
CA THR A 75 1.67 -5.11 -8.63
C THR A 75 0.39 -4.38 -8.20
N PRO A 76 -0.58 -5.01 -7.50
CA PRO A 76 -1.74 -4.29 -6.98
C PRO A 76 -1.37 -3.21 -5.96
N LEU A 77 -0.32 -3.41 -5.17
CA LEU A 77 0.16 -2.42 -4.19
C LEU A 77 0.84 -1.23 -4.88
N MET A 78 1.59 -1.48 -5.96
CA MET A 78 2.16 -0.44 -6.80
C MET A 78 1.07 0.44 -7.45
N ILE A 79 -0.02 -0.18 -7.92
CA ILE A 79 -1.18 0.57 -8.44
C ILE A 79 -1.82 1.42 -7.35
N GLN A 80 -2.07 0.86 -6.16
CA GLN A 80 -2.63 1.61 -5.02
C GLN A 80 -1.72 2.75 -4.55
N SER A 81 -0.41 2.58 -4.69
CA SER A 81 0.57 3.62 -4.41
C SER A 81 0.38 4.81 -5.37
N ALA A 82 0.20 4.53 -6.67
CA ALA A 82 -0.15 5.54 -7.66
C ALA A 82 -1.47 6.26 -7.35
N GLU A 83 -2.51 5.51 -6.97
CA GLU A 83 -3.81 6.06 -6.56
C GLU A 83 -3.67 7.01 -5.36
N THR A 84 -2.85 6.64 -4.38
CA THR A 84 -2.58 7.45 -3.17
C THR A 84 -1.81 8.72 -3.51
N ILE A 85 -0.79 8.63 -4.35
CA ILE A 85 -0.01 9.79 -4.80
C ILE A 85 -0.88 10.75 -5.63
N ALA A 86 -1.74 10.23 -6.50
CA ALA A 86 -2.67 11.03 -7.29
C ALA A 86 -3.62 11.84 -6.39
N LEU A 87 -4.19 11.20 -5.37
CA LEU A 87 -5.02 11.89 -4.38
C LEU A 87 -4.24 12.94 -3.61
N TYR A 88 -3.03 12.60 -3.14
CA TYR A 88 -2.18 13.53 -2.40
C TYR A 88 -1.85 14.79 -3.19
N LYS A 89 -1.41 14.65 -4.44
CA LYS A 89 -1.02 15.80 -5.28
C LYS A 89 -2.15 16.79 -5.51
N VAL A 90 -3.39 16.31 -5.52
CA VAL A 90 -4.59 17.13 -5.70
C VAL A 90 -5.06 17.77 -4.39
N ILE A 91 -4.83 17.11 -3.26
CA ILE A 91 -5.21 17.61 -1.93
C ILE A 91 -4.16 18.58 -1.36
N LYS A 92 -2.87 18.41 -1.71
CA LYS A 92 -1.75 19.23 -1.23
C LYS A 92 -2.00 20.75 -1.34
N PRO A 93 -2.60 21.29 -2.43
CA PRO A 93 -2.86 22.72 -2.55
C PRO A 93 -3.98 23.27 -1.64
N LEU A 94 -4.71 22.42 -0.90
CA LEU A 94 -5.88 22.83 -0.11
C LEU A 94 -5.55 23.47 1.25
N ASN A 95 -4.35 24.03 1.44
CA ASN A 95 -3.86 24.62 2.70
C ASN A 95 -3.98 23.72 3.95
N LEU A 96 -3.99 22.40 3.75
CA LEU A 96 -4.00 21.43 4.84
C LEU A 96 -2.58 21.15 5.34
N SER A 97 -2.43 20.93 6.63
CA SER A 97 -1.19 20.41 7.20
C SER A 97 -0.92 18.98 6.72
N GLU A 98 0.35 18.58 6.72
CA GLU A 98 0.77 17.21 6.36
C GLU A 98 0.04 16.15 7.19
N ARG A 99 -0.19 16.45 8.48
CA ARG A 99 -0.95 15.59 9.39
C ARG A 99 -2.41 15.44 8.98
N GLU A 100 -3.06 16.52 8.56
CA GLU A 100 -4.45 16.48 8.10
C GLU A 100 -4.59 15.69 6.80
N ILE A 101 -3.65 15.87 5.87
CA ILE A 101 -3.55 15.07 4.64
C ILE A 101 -3.36 13.60 4.98
N GLY A 102 -2.40 13.29 5.87
CA GLY A 102 -2.13 11.93 6.33
C GLY A 102 -3.33 11.27 6.99
N LYS A 103 -4.05 12.01 7.84
CA LYS A 103 -5.29 11.57 8.47
C LYS A 103 -6.36 11.25 7.43
N LEU A 104 -6.50 12.11 6.43
CA LEU A 104 -7.48 11.93 5.36
C LEU A 104 -7.18 10.68 4.53
N ILE A 105 -5.92 10.47 4.14
CA ILE A 105 -5.46 9.25 3.45
C ILE A 105 -5.79 8.00 4.28
N TYR A 106 -5.47 8.01 5.58
CA TYR A 106 -5.75 6.89 6.46
C TYR A 106 -7.26 6.61 6.59
N GLU A 107 -8.10 7.63 6.80
CA GLU A 107 -9.54 7.46 6.95
C GLU A 107 -10.21 6.97 5.67
N ILE A 108 -9.73 7.40 4.49
CA ILE A 108 -10.17 6.86 3.19
C ILE A 108 -9.82 5.37 3.09
N ALA A 109 -8.58 4.99 3.44
CA ALA A 109 -8.15 3.59 3.41
C ALA A 109 -8.91 2.71 4.42
N GLU A 110 -9.19 3.23 5.61
CA GLU A 110 -9.99 2.60 6.65
C GLU A 110 -11.42 2.35 6.17
N SER A 111 -12.08 3.38 5.62
CA SER A 111 -13.42 3.25 5.04
C SER A 111 -13.44 2.24 3.88
N TYR A 112 -12.41 2.27 3.02
CA TYR A 112 -12.29 1.33 1.90
C TYR A 112 -12.13 -0.11 2.38
N ALA A 113 -11.25 -0.36 3.35
CA ALA A 113 -11.04 -1.68 3.93
C ALA A 113 -12.31 -2.20 4.63
N GLN A 114 -13.04 -1.32 5.31
CA GLN A 114 -14.33 -1.65 5.93
C GLN A 114 -15.38 -2.05 4.89
N SER A 115 -15.39 -1.42 3.71
CA SER A 115 -16.35 -1.73 2.64
C SER A 115 -16.17 -3.11 1.99
N ILE A 116 -15.05 -3.79 2.21
CA ILE A 116 -14.81 -5.14 1.71
C ILE A 116 -15.81 -6.11 2.34
N SER A 117 -16.44 -6.97 1.53
CA SER A 117 -17.48 -7.89 2.01
C SER A 117 -16.96 -8.88 3.06
N PRO A 118 -17.80 -9.29 4.04
CA PRO A 118 -17.41 -10.24 5.09
C PRO A 118 -16.86 -11.56 4.55
N VAL A 119 -17.44 -12.09 3.47
CA VAL A 119 -16.99 -13.33 2.82
C VAL A 119 -15.57 -13.18 2.27
N ARG A 120 -15.26 -12.05 1.61
CA ARG A 120 -13.91 -11.78 1.08
C ARG A 120 -12.88 -11.62 2.20
N LYS A 121 -13.24 -10.90 3.27
CA LYS A 121 -12.39 -10.75 4.48
C LYS A 121 -12.08 -12.12 5.09
N TRP A 122 -13.10 -12.97 5.23
CA TRP A 122 -12.94 -14.33 5.76
C TRP A 122 -12.03 -15.20 4.87
N LEU A 123 -12.23 -15.18 3.55
CA LEU A 123 -11.39 -15.91 2.60
C LEU A 123 -9.94 -15.44 2.67
N TYR A 124 -9.70 -14.13 2.69
CA TYR A 124 -8.35 -13.57 2.79
C TYR A 124 -7.67 -14.01 4.09
N ARG A 125 -8.36 -13.88 5.23
CA ARG A 125 -7.85 -14.30 6.54
C ARG A 125 -7.46 -15.78 6.56
N LYS A 126 -8.28 -16.66 5.98
CA LYS A 126 -7.96 -18.09 5.87
C LYS A 126 -6.77 -18.35 4.94
N ALA A 127 -6.73 -17.68 3.79
CA ALA A 127 -5.67 -17.84 2.80
C ALA A 127 -4.32 -17.40 3.37
N LEU A 128 -4.27 -16.26 4.07
CA LEU A 128 -3.05 -15.67 4.61
C LEU A 128 -2.22 -16.66 5.44
N PHE A 129 -2.87 -17.40 6.34
CA PHE A 129 -2.20 -18.36 7.22
C PHE A 129 -2.13 -19.80 6.66
N SER A 130 -2.50 -20.01 5.39
CA SER A 130 -2.41 -21.34 4.77
C SER A 130 -0.96 -21.69 4.40
N LYS A 131 -0.62 -22.99 4.43
CA LYS A 131 0.70 -23.48 4.00
C LYS A 131 1.03 -23.06 2.56
N LYS A 132 0.03 -23.11 1.67
CA LYS A 132 0.17 -22.68 0.27
C LYS A 132 0.61 -21.23 0.17
N MET A 133 -0.04 -20.32 0.91
CA MET A 133 0.30 -18.90 0.89
C MET A 133 1.68 -18.63 1.52
N LYS A 134 2.02 -19.32 2.63
CA LYS A 134 3.37 -19.22 3.22
C LYS A 134 4.45 -19.65 2.24
N ASN A 135 4.27 -20.77 1.54
CA ASN A 135 5.22 -21.26 0.53
C ASN A 135 5.35 -20.27 -0.64
N TYR A 136 4.23 -19.76 -1.13
CA TYR A 136 4.23 -18.71 -2.16
C TYR A 136 5.06 -17.48 -1.74
N TRP A 137 4.88 -17.00 -0.51
CA TRP A 137 5.68 -15.87 -0.02
C TRP A 137 7.17 -16.21 0.16
N LYS A 138 7.51 -17.43 0.60
CA LYS A 138 8.90 -17.89 0.68
C LYS A 138 9.58 -17.86 -0.68
N GLU A 139 8.91 -18.41 -1.70
CA GLU A 139 9.41 -18.45 -3.08
C GLU A 139 9.54 -17.02 -3.62
N TRP A 140 8.50 -16.20 -3.51
CA TRP A 140 8.53 -14.84 -4.04
C TRP A 140 9.59 -13.96 -3.35
N LEU A 141 9.77 -14.06 -2.03
CA LEU A 141 10.80 -13.30 -1.31
C LEU A 141 12.20 -13.78 -1.67
N LYS A 142 12.39 -15.07 -1.92
CA LYS A 142 13.65 -15.60 -2.46
C LYS A 142 13.94 -15.03 -3.85
N GLU A 143 12.96 -15.04 -4.75
CA GLU A 143 13.08 -14.44 -6.10
C GLU A 143 13.33 -12.93 -6.04
N SER A 144 12.80 -12.22 -5.04
CA SER A 144 13.01 -10.77 -4.89
C SER A 144 14.50 -10.39 -4.74
N GLN A 145 15.32 -11.31 -4.20
CA GLN A 145 16.76 -11.11 -4.04
C GLN A 145 17.52 -11.07 -5.38
N GLU A 146 16.92 -11.60 -6.46
CA GLU A 146 17.49 -11.53 -7.80
C GLU A 146 17.43 -10.11 -8.40
N ARG A 147 16.70 -9.18 -7.76
CA ARG A 147 16.61 -7.76 -8.18
C ARG A 147 16.16 -7.57 -9.62
N LYS A 148 15.40 -8.53 -10.14
CA LYS A 148 14.90 -8.55 -11.54
C LYS A 148 14.14 -7.27 -11.92
N TYR A 149 13.48 -6.64 -10.96
CA TYR A 149 12.76 -5.38 -11.13
C TYR A 149 13.28 -4.37 -10.09
N PRO A 150 14.07 -3.35 -10.49
CA PRO A 150 14.74 -2.45 -9.55
C PRO A 150 13.80 -1.71 -8.60
N GLU A 151 12.60 -1.36 -9.06
CA GLU A 151 11.59 -0.60 -8.31
C GLU A 151 10.71 -1.48 -7.41
N ASN A 152 10.99 -2.78 -7.36
CA ASN A 152 10.22 -3.73 -6.55
C ASN A 152 10.69 -3.72 -5.09
N TRP A 153 9.92 -4.42 -4.26
CA TRP A 153 10.27 -4.71 -2.87
C TRP A 153 11.30 -5.83 -2.83
N ILE A 154 12.22 -5.74 -1.87
CA ILE A 154 13.21 -6.78 -1.58
C ILE A 154 13.12 -7.10 -0.10
N GLY A 155 13.01 -8.38 0.22
CA GLY A 155 12.90 -8.79 1.60
C GLY A 155 13.10 -10.27 1.82
N ASN A 156 13.03 -10.63 3.10
CA ASN A 156 13.22 -11.99 3.57
C ASN A 156 11.95 -12.50 4.26
N PHE A 157 11.63 -13.77 4.03
CA PHE A 157 10.60 -14.46 4.80
C PHE A 157 11.16 -14.81 6.18
N ILE A 158 10.40 -14.49 7.22
CA ILE A 158 10.77 -14.79 8.61
C ILE A 158 9.82 -15.86 9.12
N GLU A 159 10.36 -17.04 9.43
CA GLU A 159 9.59 -18.07 10.12
C GLU A 159 9.32 -17.61 11.56
N GLY A 160 8.08 -17.74 12.00
CA GLY A 160 7.71 -17.44 13.38
C GLY A 160 8.08 -18.57 14.32
N ASP A 161 8.25 -18.24 15.59
CA ASP A 161 8.41 -19.23 16.67
C ASP A 161 7.08 -19.90 17.06
N GLY A 162 5.96 -19.47 16.45
CA GLY A 162 4.61 -19.93 16.78
C GLY A 162 4.08 -19.46 18.14
N LYS A 163 4.85 -18.62 18.84
CA LYS A 163 4.51 -18.06 20.16
C LYS A 163 4.31 -16.55 20.09
N THR A 164 5.29 -15.83 19.52
CA THR A 164 5.27 -14.38 19.36
C THR A 164 4.62 -13.98 18.04
N PHE A 165 4.84 -14.74 16.97
CA PHE A 165 4.17 -14.57 15.67
C PHE A 165 4.18 -15.85 14.82
N ASP A 166 3.30 -15.94 13.82
CA ASP A 166 3.18 -17.13 12.95
C ASP A 166 4.20 -17.14 11.80
N TYR A 167 4.44 -15.97 11.22
CA TYR A 167 5.48 -15.68 10.22
C TYR A 167 5.52 -14.17 9.96
N GLY A 168 6.52 -13.70 9.25
CA GLY A 168 6.67 -12.29 8.93
C GLY A 168 7.53 -12.04 7.70
N PHE A 169 7.72 -10.76 7.40
CA PHE A 169 8.59 -10.28 6.34
C PHE A 169 9.53 -9.21 6.90
N ASN A 170 10.80 -9.24 6.50
CA ASN A 170 11.70 -8.11 6.68
C ASN A 170 12.04 -7.56 5.30
N PHE A 171 11.46 -6.42 4.94
CA PHE A 171 11.79 -5.72 3.70
C PHE A 171 12.95 -4.77 3.94
N THR A 172 14.03 -4.96 3.20
CA THR A 172 15.21 -4.06 3.19
C THR A 172 15.08 -3.00 2.11
N GLU A 173 14.22 -3.22 1.10
CA GLU A 173 13.86 -2.20 0.12
C GLU A 173 12.36 -2.21 -0.13
N CYS A 174 11.80 -1.01 -0.30
CA CYS A 174 10.37 -0.79 -0.39
C CYS A 174 9.98 -0.11 -1.70
N GLY A 175 9.22 -0.79 -2.56
CA GLY A 175 8.75 -0.22 -3.82
C GLY A 175 7.88 1.04 -3.64
N TRP A 176 7.17 1.14 -2.51
CA TRP A 176 6.46 2.38 -2.13
C TRP A 176 7.41 3.55 -1.93
N MET A 177 8.51 3.36 -1.19
CA MET A 177 9.49 4.42 -0.94
C MET A 177 10.21 4.85 -2.22
N LYS A 178 10.48 3.91 -3.13
CA LYS A 178 11.09 4.23 -4.42
C LYS A 178 10.16 5.06 -5.30
N LEU A 179 8.89 4.63 -5.44
CA LEU A 179 7.90 5.38 -6.21
C LEU A 179 7.63 6.76 -5.61
N ILE A 180 7.41 6.85 -4.29
CA ILE A 180 7.02 8.11 -3.66
C ILE A 180 8.14 9.16 -3.74
N HIS A 181 9.39 8.72 -3.69
CA HIS A 181 10.56 9.56 -3.91
C HIS A 181 10.60 10.11 -5.33
N ASN A 182 10.40 9.24 -6.32
CA ASN A 182 10.35 9.65 -7.74
C ASN A 182 9.21 10.64 -8.04
N GLU A 183 8.17 10.67 -7.20
CA GLU A 183 7.02 11.56 -7.34
C GLU A 183 7.09 12.81 -6.43
N GLY A 184 8.16 12.99 -5.66
CA GLY A 184 8.36 14.14 -4.76
C GLY A 184 7.28 14.26 -3.68
N ALA A 185 6.82 13.12 -3.16
CA ALA A 185 5.68 13.01 -2.25
C ALA A 185 6.03 12.39 -0.89
N GLU A 186 7.31 12.29 -0.53
CA GLU A 186 7.85 11.53 0.61
C GLU A 186 7.20 11.85 1.95
N VAL A 187 6.74 13.09 2.11
CA VAL A 187 6.02 13.58 3.30
C VAL A 187 4.81 12.73 3.69
N ILE A 188 4.11 12.11 2.73
CA ILE A 188 2.97 11.24 3.03
C ILE A 188 3.36 9.76 3.20
N ALA A 189 4.63 9.40 3.03
CA ALA A 189 5.07 8.01 3.10
C ALA A 189 4.75 7.36 4.45
N PRO A 190 5.03 7.99 5.62
CA PRO A 190 4.70 7.40 6.92
C PRO A 190 3.20 7.17 7.08
N TYR A 191 2.36 8.12 6.63
CA TYR A 191 0.91 8.03 6.77
C TYR A 191 0.30 6.94 5.89
N ALA A 192 0.78 6.80 4.65
CA ALA A 192 0.32 5.73 3.77
C ALA A 192 0.72 4.34 4.29
N CYS A 193 1.86 4.21 4.97
CA CYS A 193 2.24 2.96 5.64
C CYS A 193 1.27 2.56 6.76
N LEU A 194 0.51 3.49 7.34
CA LEU A 194 -0.52 3.19 8.35
C LEU A 194 -1.73 2.46 7.74
N CYS A 195 -1.94 2.57 6.42
CA CYS A 195 -3.04 1.89 5.72
C CYS A 195 -2.95 0.35 5.83
N ASP A 196 -1.76 -0.19 6.10
CA ASP A 196 -1.59 -1.60 6.42
C ASP A 196 -2.39 -1.99 7.68
N TYR A 197 -2.33 -1.18 8.74
CA TYR A 197 -3.10 -1.41 9.97
C TYR A 197 -4.60 -1.36 9.70
N ALA A 198 -5.06 -0.35 8.95
CA ALA A 198 -6.47 -0.23 8.57
C ALA A 198 -6.97 -1.48 7.81
N ARG A 199 -6.18 -1.98 6.85
CA ARG A 199 -6.49 -3.20 6.10
C ARG A 199 -6.51 -4.43 7.01
N MET A 200 -5.47 -4.66 7.79
CA MET A 200 -5.34 -5.87 8.61
C MET A 200 -6.40 -5.92 9.71
N GLN A 201 -6.70 -4.78 10.34
CA GLN A 201 -7.78 -4.64 11.30
C GLN A 201 -9.15 -4.96 10.67
N ALA A 202 -9.47 -4.36 9.52
CA ALA A 202 -10.76 -4.57 8.87
C ALA A 202 -10.96 -6.03 8.40
N ILE A 203 -9.89 -6.74 8.05
CA ILE A 203 -9.91 -8.15 7.65
C ILE A 203 -10.00 -9.09 8.87
N GLY A 204 -9.59 -8.63 10.06
CA GLY A 204 -9.49 -9.46 11.26
C GLY A 204 -8.26 -10.37 11.26
N VAL A 205 -7.15 -9.89 10.70
CA VAL A 205 -5.83 -10.51 10.75
C VAL A 205 -5.00 -9.78 11.79
N GLY A 206 -4.28 -10.52 12.63
CA GLY A 206 -3.32 -9.92 13.54
C GLY A 206 -2.04 -9.49 12.84
N PHE A 207 -1.67 -8.24 13.06
CA PHE A 207 -0.53 -7.58 12.44
C PHE A 207 0.22 -6.72 13.46
N LYS A 208 1.54 -6.85 13.47
CA LYS A 208 2.48 -5.99 14.20
C LYS A 208 3.63 -5.56 13.28
N ARG A 209 4.16 -4.38 13.54
CA ARG A 209 5.38 -3.83 12.93
C ARG A 209 6.01 -2.88 13.95
N THR A 210 7.34 -2.90 14.05
CA THR A 210 8.14 -2.11 15.00
C THR A 210 9.16 -1.22 14.31
N LYS A 211 9.45 -1.50 13.04
CA LYS A 211 10.37 -0.79 12.17
C LYS A 211 9.68 -0.53 10.83
N THR A 212 9.79 0.71 10.36
CA THR A 212 9.27 1.12 9.05
C THR A 212 10.29 2.03 8.37
N ILE A 213 10.66 1.71 7.12
CA ILE A 213 11.62 2.52 6.34
C ILE A 213 11.12 3.97 6.19
N ALA A 214 9.80 4.15 5.98
CA ALA A 214 9.22 5.48 5.87
C ALA A 214 9.39 6.35 7.12
N THR A 215 9.63 5.75 8.30
CA THR A 215 9.86 6.46 9.57
C THR A 215 11.34 6.51 9.95
N GLY A 216 12.24 6.13 9.03
CA GLY A 216 13.69 6.20 9.20
C GLY A 216 14.36 4.91 9.69
N ALA A 217 13.62 3.80 9.81
CA ALA A 217 14.22 2.51 10.15
C ALA A 217 14.99 1.89 8.96
N ASP A 218 15.85 0.92 9.26
CA ASP A 218 16.63 0.15 8.29
C ASP A 218 15.79 -0.83 7.46
N ILE A 219 14.66 -1.29 8.02
CA ILE A 219 13.76 -2.27 7.40
C ILE A 219 12.29 -1.97 7.70
N CYS A 220 11.38 -2.60 6.95
CA CYS A 220 9.99 -2.78 7.37
C CYS A 220 9.78 -4.21 7.88
N ASP A 221 9.40 -4.39 9.14
CA ASP A 221 9.33 -5.69 9.81
C ASP A 221 7.88 -6.18 10.06
N PHE A 222 7.22 -6.66 9.02
CA PHE A 222 5.84 -7.15 9.11
C PHE A 222 5.78 -8.45 9.91
N ARG A 223 4.88 -8.56 10.89
CA ARG A 223 4.62 -9.79 11.67
C ARG A 223 3.13 -10.12 11.62
N PHE A 224 2.80 -11.33 11.17
CA PHE A 224 1.42 -11.83 11.12
C PHE A 224 1.18 -12.82 12.26
N ILE A 225 0.05 -12.64 12.94
CA ILE A 225 -0.26 -13.36 14.18
C ILE A 225 -1.72 -13.80 14.14
N ARG A 226 -1.98 -15.10 14.34
CA ARG A 226 -3.34 -15.62 14.51
C ARG A 226 -3.93 -15.11 15.82
N ASN A 227 -5.22 -14.82 15.80
CA ASN A 227 -6.00 -14.44 16.98
C ASN A 227 -5.48 -13.20 17.73
N TYR A 228 -4.62 -12.39 17.10
CA TYR A 228 -4.22 -11.08 17.61
C TYR A 228 -5.08 -10.00 16.98
N GLN A 229 -5.48 -9.01 17.78
CA GLN A 229 -6.24 -7.87 17.30
C GLN A 229 -5.30 -6.76 16.86
N THR A 230 -5.29 -6.47 15.56
CA THR A 230 -4.52 -5.36 15.02
C THR A 230 -5.03 -4.03 15.59
N PRO A 231 -4.16 -3.20 16.20
CA PRO A 231 -4.55 -1.89 16.68
C PRO A 231 -4.97 -0.99 15.51
N ARG A 232 -5.76 0.03 15.80
CA ARG A 232 -6.05 1.07 14.80
C ARG A 232 -4.76 1.82 14.49
N GLY A 233 -4.49 2.08 13.20
CA GLY A 233 -3.25 2.75 12.78
C GLY A 233 -3.21 4.25 13.10
N TRP A 234 -4.35 4.87 13.42
CA TRP A 234 -4.47 6.28 13.78
C TRP A 234 -5.01 6.48 15.20
N PRO A 235 -4.42 7.37 16.02
CA PRO A 235 -3.28 8.24 15.71
C PRO A 235 -1.93 7.48 15.71
N PRO A 236 -0.97 7.85 14.83
CA PRO A 236 0.26 7.07 14.62
C PRO A 236 1.16 6.98 15.86
N GLU A 237 1.11 7.97 16.74
CA GLU A 237 1.94 8.05 17.95
C GLU A 237 1.67 6.90 18.93
N ASN A 238 0.53 6.22 18.79
CA ASN A 238 0.17 5.08 19.64
C ASN A 238 0.85 3.77 19.19
N LEU A 239 1.36 3.72 17.96
CA LEU A 239 1.98 2.53 17.39
C LEU A 239 3.42 2.37 17.88
N GLU A 240 3.82 1.12 18.10
CA GLU A 240 5.19 0.78 18.54
C GLU A 240 6.25 1.28 17.55
N GLU A 241 6.00 1.19 16.24
CA GLU A 241 6.91 1.66 15.19
C GLU A 241 7.19 3.17 15.15
N ASN A 242 6.41 3.95 15.91
CA ASN A 242 6.53 5.41 15.98
C ASN A 242 6.95 5.90 17.38
N LYS A 243 7.24 4.97 18.30
CA LYS A 243 7.80 5.33 19.60
C LYS A 243 9.32 5.55 19.47
N PRO A 244 9.90 6.49 20.22
CA PRO A 244 11.35 6.61 20.32
C PRO A 244 11.95 5.26 20.75
N LEU A 245 13.06 4.86 20.13
CA LEU A 245 13.85 3.74 20.61
C LEU A 245 14.36 4.12 22.01
N ILE A 246 13.90 3.39 23.03
CA ILE A 246 14.37 3.53 24.42
C ILE A 246 15.72 2.84 24.55
#